data_AF-A0A8H6C4V2-F1
#
_entry.id   AF-A0A8H6C4V2-F1
#
_cell.length_a   1.000
_cell.length_b   1.000
_cell.length_c   1.000
_cell.angle_alpha   90.00
_cell.angle_beta   90.00
_cell.angle_gamma   90.00
#
_symmetry.space_group_name_H-M   'P 1'
#
loop_
_entity.id
_entity.type
_entity.pdbx_description
1 polymer ?
#
loop_
_entity_poly.entity_id
_entity_poly.type
_entity_poly.pdbx_seq_one_letter_code
_entity_poly.pdbx_strand_id
1 'polypeptide(L)'
;MITNNDGSLYAGFGNMGGFAQPVCHVQHVLNLTVFGMTPQQSIDSPRFVLNSNNDDSADRGRGAGGPVRTPITVVQLEEGIEPNVIDDLKKLGHEVEVLSGYGRETFGRAQIIKNVSKDGKLIYAGGSDMRGDGAAVALI
;
A
#
# COMPACT_ATOMS: atom_id res chain seq x y z
N MET A 1 4.73 11.55 6.71
CA MET A 1 6.21 11.62 6.87
C MET A 1 6.64 10.59 7.91
N ILE A 2 7.86 10.08 7.79
CA ILE A 2 8.49 9.14 8.74
C ILE A 2 9.69 9.86 9.36
N THR A 3 9.86 9.74 10.67
CA THR A 3 10.99 10.28 11.42
C THR A 3 11.75 9.16 12.12
N ASN A 4 13.04 9.37 12.31
CA ASN A 4 13.85 8.55 13.21
C ASN A 4 13.51 8.86 14.68
N ASN A 5 14.00 8.03 15.61
CA ASN A 5 13.78 8.21 17.04
C ASN A 5 14.34 9.53 17.59
N ASP A 6 15.36 10.09 16.94
CA ASP A 6 15.95 11.39 17.28
C ASP A 6 15.18 12.59 16.67
N GLY A 7 14.05 12.34 15.99
CA GLY A 7 13.24 13.35 15.32
C GLY A 7 13.75 13.78 13.94
N SER A 8 14.91 13.27 13.49
CA SER A 8 15.41 13.56 12.15
C SER A 8 14.51 12.95 11.06
N LEU A 9 14.45 13.60 9.89
CA LEU A 9 13.63 13.13 8.77
C LEU A 9 14.18 11.81 8.21
N TYR A 10 13.35 10.77 8.23
CA TYR A 10 13.64 9.50 7.56
C TYR A 10 13.12 9.51 6.11
N ALA A 11 11.84 9.82 5.91
CA ALA A 11 11.25 9.89 4.57
C ALA A 11 10.00 10.79 4.50
N GLY A 12 9.89 11.55 3.41
CA GLY A 12 8.62 12.10 2.93
C GLY A 12 7.97 11.10 1.97
N PHE A 13 6.68 10.80 2.16
CA PHE A 13 5.98 9.86 1.31
C PHE A 13 4.48 10.14 1.28
N GLY A 14 3.82 9.63 0.24
CA GLY A 14 2.38 9.51 0.17
C GLY A 14 1.97 8.54 -0.93
N ASN A 15 0.83 7.90 -0.74
CA ASN A 15 0.10 7.16 -1.77
C ASN A 15 -1.26 7.85 -1.96
N MET A 16 -1.61 8.24 -3.18
CA MET A 16 -2.95 8.74 -3.53
C MET A 16 -3.88 7.54 -3.74
N GLY A 17 -5.17 7.60 -3.36
CA GLY A 17 -6.12 6.52 -3.69
C GLY A 17 -7.36 6.42 -2.79
N GLY A 18 -7.88 7.53 -2.24
CA GLY A 18 -9.04 7.48 -1.35
C GLY A 18 -8.86 6.54 -0.16
N PHE A 19 -9.70 5.51 -0.05
CA PHE A 19 -9.62 4.53 1.04
C PHE A 19 -8.40 3.59 0.94
N ALA A 20 -7.72 3.51 -0.20
CA ALA A 20 -6.46 2.79 -0.33
C ALA A 20 -5.31 3.49 0.44
N GLN A 21 -5.40 4.80 0.69
CA GLN A 21 -4.34 5.58 1.33
C GLN A 21 -3.83 4.98 2.64
N PRO A 22 -4.66 4.73 3.67
CA PRO A 22 -4.18 4.18 4.94
C PRO A 22 -3.54 2.79 4.78
N VAL A 23 -4.14 1.90 3.97
CA VAL A 23 -3.62 0.53 3.78
C VAL A 23 -2.27 0.56 3.06
N CYS A 24 -2.14 1.36 2.00
CA CYS A 24 -0.88 1.50 1.27
C CYS A 24 0.18 2.27 2.07
N HIS A 25 -0.20 3.24 2.90
CA HIS A 25 0.76 3.94 3.77
C HIS A 25 1.43 2.99 4.75
N VAL A 26 0.67 2.09 5.38
CA VAL A 26 1.24 1.06 6.26
C VAL A 26 2.20 0.16 5.50
N GLN A 27 1.83 -0.30 4.29
CA GLN A 27 2.70 -1.10 3.45
C GLN A 27 4.02 -0.37 3.13
N HIS A 28 3.97 0.89 2.71
CA HIS A 28 5.19 1.65 2.42
C HIS A 28 6.07 1.88 3.65
N VAL A 29 5.47 2.16 4.81
CA VAL A 29 6.24 2.30 6.06
C VAL A 29 6.96 1.00 6.37
N LEU A 30 6.26 -0.14 6.36
CA LEU A 30 6.87 -1.45 6.64
C LEU A 30 7.96 -1.81 5.62
N ASN A 31 7.69 -1.60 4.33
CA ASN A 31 8.67 -1.81 3.26
C ASN A 31 9.95 -1.02 3.50
N LEU A 32 9.83 0.25 3.89
CA LEU A 32 10.99 1.10 4.10
C LEU A 32 11.71 0.84 5.44
N THR A 33 10.99 0.58 6.53
CA THR A 33 11.57 0.54 7.89
C THR A 33 11.86 -0.87 8.40
N VAL A 34 11.05 -1.85 8.01
CA VAL A 34 11.18 -3.25 8.44
C VAL A 34 11.91 -4.08 7.39
N PHE A 35 11.49 -3.97 6.13
CA PHE A 35 12.07 -4.77 5.04
C PHE A 35 13.29 -4.11 4.37
N GLY A 36 13.64 -2.88 4.78
CA GLY A 36 14.84 -2.19 4.32
C GLY A 36 14.84 -1.82 2.84
N MET A 37 13.68 -1.78 2.19
CA MET A 37 13.56 -1.49 0.77
C MET A 37 13.98 -0.05 0.45
N THR A 38 14.50 0.15 -0.77
CA THR A 38 14.67 1.50 -1.35
C THR A 38 13.30 2.14 -1.64
N PRO A 39 13.24 3.47 -1.85
CA PRO A 39 12.00 4.15 -2.26
C PRO A 39 11.33 3.49 -3.46
N GLN A 40 12.08 3.22 -4.53
CA GLN A 40 11.52 2.61 -5.73
C GLN A 40 11.06 1.17 -5.49
N GLN A 41 11.85 0.35 -4.77
CA GLN A 41 11.42 -1.02 -4.43
C GLN A 41 10.13 -1.05 -3.60
N SER A 42 9.96 -0.12 -2.65
CA SER A 42 8.74 0.00 -1.84
C SER A 42 7.51 0.35 -2.69
N ILE A 43 7.70 1.18 -3.72
CA ILE A 43 6.66 1.60 -4.67
C ILE A 43 6.33 0.48 -5.65
N ASP A 44 7.33 -0.20 -6.19
CA ASP A 44 7.15 -1.24 -7.20
C ASP A 44 6.54 -2.51 -6.62
N SER A 45 6.77 -2.78 -5.32
CA SER A 45 6.22 -3.94 -4.62
C SER A 45 4.71 -4.08 -4.85
N PRO A 46 4.21 -5.28 -5.19
CA PRO A 46 2.78 -5.54 -5.33
C PRO A 46 2.04 -5.20 -4.04
N ARG A 47 0.83 -4.66 -4.18
CA ARG A 47 0.04 -4.11 -3.06
C ARG A 47 -1.23 -4.90 -2.81
N PHE A 48 -1.77 -4.71 -1.63
CA PHE A 48 -3.14 -5.06 -1.32
C PHE A 48 -3.93 -3.87 -0.80
N VAL A 49 -5.25 -3.88 -1.01
CA VAL A 49 -6.20 -2.94 -0.41
C VAL A 49 -7.40 -3.69 0.13
N LEU A 50 -8.10 -3.07 1.08
CA LEU A 50 -9.33 -3.61 1.64
C LEU A 50 -10.50 -2.81 1.07
N ASN A 51 -11.46 -3.50 0.46
CA ASN A 51 -12.66 -2.90 -0.08
C ASN A 51 -13.91 -3.59 0.46
N SER A 52 -15.02 -2.86 0.45
CA SER A 52 -16.33 -3.43 0.78
C SER A 52 -16.79 -4.37 -0.33
N ASN A 53 -17.40 -5.49 0.05
CA ASN A 53 -18.16 -6.30 -0.88
C ASN A 53 -19.42 -5.51 -1.30
N ASN A 54 -19.69 -5.47 -2.61
CA ASN A 54 -20.83 -4.77 -3.20
C ASN A 54 -22.10 -5.63 -3.26
N ASP A 55 -22.04 -6.88 -2.76
CA ASP A 55 -23.20 -7.74 -2.57
C ASP A 55 -23.88 -7.43 -1.23
N ASP A 56 -24.90 -6.56 -1.28
CA ASP A 56 -25.74 -6.24 -0.12
C ASP A 56 -26.48 -7.48 0.44
N SER A 57 -26.66 -8.54 -0.34
CA SER A 57 -27.29 -9.79 0.11
C SER A 57 -26.35 -10.67 0.94
N ALA A 58 -25.04 -10.39 0.88
CA ALA A 58 -24.03 -11.04 1.68
C ALA A 58 -23.86 -10.39 3.08
N ASP A 59 -24.65 -9.35 3.40
CA ASP A 59 -24.74 -8.78 4.75
C ASP A 59 -25.36 -9.79 5.72
N ARG A 60 -24.51 -10.43 6.52
CA ARG A 60 -24.91 -11.38 7.58
C ARG A 60 -25.20 -10.68 8.92
N GLY A 61 -25.25 -9.34 8.96
CA GLY A 61 -25.43 -8.54 10.17
C GLY A 61 -26.89 -8.42 10.64
N ARG A 62 -27.10 -8.34 11.96
CA ARG A 62 -28.43 -8.16 12.61
C ARG A 62 -28.94 -6.71 12.57
N GLY A 63 -28.82 -6.04 11.43
CA GLY A 63 -29.25 -4.65 11.25
C GLY A 63 -28.52 -3.65 12.16
N ALA A 64 -29.04 -2.42 12.22
CA ALA A 64 -28.39 -1.28 12.87
C ALA A 64 -28.36 -1.32 14.43
N GLY A 65 -28.88 -2.39 15.05
CA GLY A 65 -29.00 -2.50 16.52
C GLY A 65 -28.06 -3.53 17.17
N GLY A 66 -27.25 -4.26 16.41
CA GLY A 66 -26.24 -5.19 16.91
C GLY A 66 -24.82 -4.67 16.69
N PRO A 67 -23.79 -5.18 17.40
CA PRO A 67 -22.45 -4.60 17.37
C PRO A 67 -21.71 -4.68 16.02
N VAL A 68 -22.27 -5.29 14.97
CA VAL A 68 -21.60 -5.35 13.65
C VAL A 68 -22.63 -5.45 12.51
N ARG A 69 -22.75 -4.41 11.67
CA ARG A 69 -22.98 -4.60 10.22
C ARG A 69 -21.63 -5.01 9.66
N THR A 70 -21.45 -6.25 9.22
CA THR A 70 -20.18 -6.67 8.60
C THR A 70 -20.38 -6.75 7.11
N PRO A 71 -20.18 -5.64 6.35
CA PRO A 71 -19.94 -5.79 4.93
C PRO A 71 -18.75 -6.75 4.79
N ILE A 72 -18.89 -7.79 3.98
CA ILE A 72 -17.77 -8.69 3.73
C ILE A 72 -16.63 -7.83 3.19
N THR A 73 -15.45 -7.94 3.79
CA THR A 73 -14.27 -7.19 3.33
C THR A 73 -13.57 -8.02 2.27
N VAL A 74 -13.51 -7.49 1.05
CA VAL A 74 -12.74 -8.07 -0.05
C VAL A 74 -11.30 -7.61 0.06
N VAL A 75 -10.38 -8.57 0.10
CA VAL A 75 -8.95 -8.32 0.01
C VAL A 75 -8.58 -8.30 -1.47
N GLN A 76 -8.42 -7.09 -2.02
CA GLN A 76 -7.95 -6.93 -3.38
C GLN A 76 -6.43 -7.00 -3.40
N LEU A 77 -5.88 -7.87 -4.24
CA LEU A 77 -4.46 -8.10 -4.40
C LEU A 77 -4.03 -7.71 -5.82
N GLU A 78 -2.85 -7.15 -5.94
CA GLU A 78 -2.29 -6.85 -7.25
C GLU A 78 -1.70 -8.09 -7.93
N GLU A 79 -1.71 -8.10 -9.27
CA GLU A 79 -0.87 -9.02 -10.05
C GLU A 79 0.60 -8.94 -9.60
N GLY A 80 1.25 -10.10 -9.52
CA GLY A 80 2.63 -10.22 -9.02
C GLY A 80 2.74 -10.70 -7.56
N ILE A 81 1.63 -10.76 -6.82
CA ILE A 81 1.58 -11.55 -5.59
C ILE A 81 1.59 -13.04 -5.95
N GLU A 82 2.43 -13.82 -5.26
CA GLU A 82 2.61 -15.24 -5.51
C GLU A 82 1.29 -16.03 -5.36
N PRO A 83 0.97 -16.98 -6.27
CA PRO A 83 -0.28 -17.74 -6.24
C PRO A 83 -0.55 -18.47 -4.92
N ASN A 84 0.49 -18.98 -4.26
CA ASN A 84 0.34 -19.67 -2.97
C ASN A 84 -0.13 -18.73 -1.86
N VAL A 85 0.28 -17.46 -1.86
CA VAL A 85 -0.18 -16.45 -0.89
C VAL A 85 -1.68 -16.17 -1.08
N ILE A 86 -2.14 -16.10 -2.33
CA ILE A 86 -3.56 -15.92 -2.67
C ILE A 86 -4.37 -17.10 -2.14
N ASP A 87 -3.91 -18.33 -2.37
CA ASP A 87 -4.58 -19.54 -1.90
C ASP A 87 -4.60 -19.66 -0.38
N ASP A 88 -3.49 -19.29 0.29
CA ASP A 88 -3.40 -19.33 1.75
C ASP A 88 -4.31 -18.28 2.40
N LEU A 89 -4.44 -17.08 1.82
CA LEU A 89 -5.44 -16.09 2.27
C LEU A 89 -6.87 -16.62 2.13
N LYS A 90 -7.21 -17.29 1.02
CA LYS A 90 -8.52 -17.94 0.83
C LYS A 90 -8.75 -19.04 1.86
N LYS A 91 -7.74 -19.86 2.20
CA LYS A 91 -7.83 -20.89 3.24
C LYS A 91 -8.06 -20.29 4.64
N LEU A 92 -7.52 -19.10 4.90
CA LEU A 92 -7.79 -18.33 6.12
C LEU A 92 -9.19 -17.70 6.15
N GLY A 93 -9.97 -17.84 5.07
CA GLY A 93 -11.36 -17.38 4.97
C GLY A 93 -11.50 -15.97 4.39
N HIS A 94 -10.42 -15.39 3.85
CA HIS A 94 -10.51 -14.10 3.16
C HIS A 94 -11.20 -14.26 1.81
N GLU A 95 -12.11 -13.33 1.49
CA GLU A 95 -12.56 -13.13 0.12
C GLU A 95 -11.47 -12.35 -0.63
N VAL A 96 -10.91 -12.96 -1.66
CA VAL A 96 -9.74 -12.42 -2.36
C VAL A 96 -10.07 -12.20 -3.84
N GLU A 97 -9.76 -11.00 -4.32
CA GLU A 97 -9.87 -10.62 -5.73
C GLU A 97 -8.49 -10.18 -6.23
N VAL A 98 -8.05 -10.71 -7.38
CA VAL A 98 -6.76 -10.33 -7.97
C VAL A 98 -7.02 -9.37 -9.12
N LEU A 99 -6.37 -8.22 -9.10
CA LEU A 99 -6.54 -7.15 -10.07
C LEU A 99 -5.28 -6.96 -10.92
N SER A 100 -5.49 -6.85 -12.23
CA SER A 100 -4.45 -6.73 -13.26
C SER A 100 -4.72 -5.56 -14.21
N GLY A 101 -3.69 -5.12 -14.94
CA GLY A 101 -3.84 -4.05 -15.94
C GLY A 101 -4.44 -2.76 -15.37
N TYR A 102 -5.47 -2.22 -16.02
CA TYR A 102 -6.13 -0.98 -15.58
C TYR A 102 -6.81 -1.09 -14.20
N GLY A 103 -7.21 -2.29 -13.77
CA GLY A 103 -7.80 -2.49 -12.44
C GLY A 103 -6.85 -2.15 -11.29
N ARG A 104 -5.54 -2.02 -11.57
CA ARG A 104 -4.53 -1.64 -10.59
C ARG A 104 -4.62 -0.19 -10.12
N GLU A 105 -5.47 0.63 -10.74
CA GLU A 105 -5.71 2.00 -10.30
C GLU A 105 -6.20 2.09 -8.84
N THR A 106 -6.89 1.05 -8.34
CA THR A 106 -7.39 0.97 -6.96
C THR A 106 -6.26 1.02 -5.91
N PHE A 107 -5.06 0.53 -6.25
CA PHE A 107 -3.92 0.50 -5.31
C PHE A 107 -3.24 1.85 -5.16
N GLY A 108 -3.66 2.83 -5.96
CA GLY A 108 -3.16 4.18 -5.88
C GLY A 108 -1.78 4.39 -6.50
N ARG A 109 -1.27 5.62 -6.33
CA ARG A 109 0.03 6.04 -6.86
C ARG A 109 0.88 6.68 -5.77
N ALA A 110 2.08 6.14 -5.59
CA ALA A 110 3.00 6.52 -4.53
C ALA A 110 4.15 7.41 -5.01
N GLN A 111 4.59 8.31 -4.14
CA GLN A 111 5.80 9.11 -4.31
C GLN A 111 6.56 9.09 -3.00
N ILE A 112 7.88 8.85 -3.05
CA ILE A 112 8.71 8.71 -1.86
C ILE A 112 10.04 9.44 -2.06
N ILE A 113 10.42 10.25 -1.09
CA ILE A 113 11.78 10.81 -0.95
C ILE A 113 12.32 10.38 0.40
N LYS A 114 13.37 9.56 0.40
CA LYS A 114 14.03 9.04 1.61
C LYS A 114 15.36 9.73 1.82
N ASN A 115 15.61 10.14 3.06
CA ASN A 115 16.92 10.60 3.50
C ASN A 115 17.84 9.38 3.67
N VAL A 116 18.95 9.37 2.92
CA VAL A 116 19.99 8.34 2.96
C VAL A 116 21.36 8.97 3.20
N SER A 117 21.38 10.13 3.88
CA SER A 117 22.60 10.85 4.22
C SER A 117 23.60 9.96 4.94
N LYS A 118 24.87 10.10 4.56
CA LYS A 118 25.97 9.29 5.10
C LYS A 118 27.22 10.16 5.18
N ASP A 119 28.03 9.94 6.22
CA ASP A 119 29.33 10.60 6.39
C ASP A 119 29.24 12.15 6.34
N GLY A 120 28.17 12.71 6.93
CA GLY A 120 27.91 14.15 6.96
C GLY A 120 27.43 14.76 5.64
N LYS A 121 27.31 13.96 4.56
CA LYS A 121 26.80 14.40 3.27
C LYS A 121 25.28 14.18 3.19
N LEU A 122 24.55 15.24 2.86
CA LEU A 122 23.11 15.17 2.59
C LEU A 122 22.86 14.40 1.29
N ILE A 123 22.11 13.31 1.37
CA ILE A 123 21.77 12.46 0.21
C ILE A 123 20.29 12.08 0.29
N TYR A 124 19.57 12.26 -0.81
CA TYR A 124 18.19 11.80 -0.96
C TYR A 124 18.07 10.75 -2.05
N ALA A 125 17.25 9.74 -1.80
CA ALA A 125 16.80 8.77 -2.79
C ALA A 125 15.32 9.01 -3.07
N GLY A 126 14.94 9.10 -4.34
CA GLY A 126 13.55 9.28 -4.79
C GLY A 126 12.99 8.01 -5.42
N GLY A 127 11.67 7.86 -5.38
CA GLY A 127 10.93 6.87 -6.16
C GLY A 127 9.59 7.44 -6.62
N SER A 128 9.14 7.01 -7.80
CA SER A 128 7.89 7.44 -8.43
C SER A 128 7.11 6.23 -8.95
N ASP A 129 5.78 6.25 -8.79
CA ASP A 129 4.94 5.11 -9.16
C ASP A 129 4.92 4.83 -10.66
N MET A 130 5.18 3.58 -11.03
CA MET A 130 5.04 3.11 -12.41
C MET A 130 3.59 2.91 -12.86
N ARG A 131 2.61 2.92 -11.94
CA ARG A 131 1.17 2.78 -12.25
C ARG A 131 0.53 4.05 -12.83
N GLY A 132 1.33 5.06 -13.13
CA GLY A 132 0.90 6.26 -13.85
C GLY A 132 2.10 7.10 -14.27
N ASP A 133 1.85 8.09 -15.13
CA ASP A 133 2.90 9.02 -15.53
C ASP A 133 3.36 9.86 -14.33
N GLY A 134 4.68 9.90 -14.11
CA GLY A 134 5.30 10.59 -12.99
C GLY A 134 6.83 10.48 -13.04
N ALA A 135 7.52 11.28 -12.23
CA ALA A 135 8.97 11.23 -12.14
C ALA A 135 9.46 11.67 -10.75
N ALA A 136 10.54 11.03 -10.29
CA ALA A 136 11.38 11.54 -9.22
C ALA A 136 12.61 12.19 -9.86
N VAL A 137 12.73 13.51 -9.74
CA VAL A 137 13.77 14.30 -10.42
C VAL A 137 14.64 15.02 -9.40
N ALA A 138 15.96 14.93 -9.57
CA ALA A 138 16.91 15.71 -8.78
C ALA A 138 17.05 17.12 -9.38
N LEU A 139 17.16 18.13 -8.51
CA LEU A 139 17.61 19.45 -8.93
C LEU A 139 19.13 19.38 -9.12
N ILE A 140 19.59 19.69 -10.33
CA ILE A 140 21.01 19.76 -10.71
C ILE A 140 21.48 21.21 -10.57
#